data_AF-X1D1V0-F1
#
_entry.id   AF-X1D1V0-F1
#
_cell.length_a   1.000
_cell.length_b   1.000
_cell.length_c   1.000
_cell.angle_alpha   90.00
_cell.angle_beta   90.00
_cell.angle_gamma   90.00
#
_symmetry.space_group_name_H-M   'P 1'
#
loop_
_entity.id
_entity.type
_entity.pdbx_description
1 polymer ?
#
loop_
_entity_poly.entity_id
_entity_poly.type
_entity_poly.pdbx_seq_one_letter_code
_entity_poly.pdbx_strand_id
1 'polypeptide(L)'
;MHDIKNIIKNLNVSNLPPETRRELKKYLVQKDLKSKHSLIKSNFMHFVKHMWPDFIEGEHHKIISEKFNNLKSGKIKRLIVNMPPRHTKSEFASFLLPAWMIGNRPKLKIIQATHTAELAVRFGRKAKHLMDSEEYKDVFPTRLQ
;
A
#
# COMPACT_ATOMS: atom_id res chain seq x y z
N MET A 1 4.46 11.83 -10.29
CA MET A 1 4.18 13.01 -11.15
C MET A 1 5.37 13.91 -11.42
N HIS A 2 6.26 14.20 -10.44
CA HIS A 2 7.43 15.06 -10.67
C HIS A 2 8.46 14.46 -11.66
N ASP A 3 8.63 13.14 -11.66
CA ASP A 3 9.64 12.48 -12.52
C ASP A 3 9.27 12.45 -14.02
N ILE A 4 7.99 12.32 -14.36
CA ILE A 4 7.54 12.24 -15.76
C ILE A 4 7.78 13.55 -16.51
N LYS A 5 7.50 14.70 -15.87
CA LYS A 5 7.73 16.02 -16.47
C LYS A 5 9.21 16.24 -16.78
N ASN A 6 10.11 15.77 -15.92
CA ASN A 6 11.55 15.88 -16.11
C ASN A 6 12.07 14.95 -17.23
N ILE A 7 11.56 13.72 -17.31
CA ILE A 7 11.93 12.77 -18.38
C ILE A 7 11.47 13.26 -19.76
N ILE A 8 10.25 13.81 -19.85
CA ILE A 8 9.72 14.37 -21.11
C ILE A 8 10.54 15.58 -21.58
N LYS A 9 11.02 16.41 -20.64
CA LYS A 9 11.82 17.60 -20.93
C LYS A 9 13.23 17.24 -21.44
N ASN A 10 13.82 16.15 -20.91
CA ASN A 10 15.16 15.71 -21.29
C ASN A 10 15.22 14.94 -22.64
N LEU A 11 14.11 14.40 -23.13
CA LEU A 11 14.07 13.55 -24.33
C LEU A 11 13.75 14.28 -25.64
N ASN A 12 13.69 15.62 -25.69
CA ASN A 12 13.32 16.40 -26.90
C ASN A 12 12.08 15.82 -27.63
N VAL A 13 11.05 15.45 -26.85
CA VAL A 13 9.84 14.75 -27.31
C VAL A 13 9.05 15.57 -28.34
N SER A 14 9.26 16.88 -28.38
CA SER A 14 8.67 17.83 -29.33
C SER A 14 9.13 17.68 -30.78
N ASN A 15 10.17 16.86 -31.07
CA ASN A 15 10.68 16.62 -32.42
C ASN A 15 10.32 15.24 -33.01
N LEU A 16 9.60 14.41 -32.25
CA LEU A 16 9.23 13.05 -32.68
C LEU A 16 7.99 13.03 -33.58
N PRO A 17 7.81 12.03 -34.45
CA PRO A 17 6.56 11.84 -35.19
C PRO A 17 5.33 11.75 -34.26
N PRO A 18 4.14 12.23 -34.69
CA PRO A 18 2.93 12.22 -33.86
C PRO A 18 2.54 10.83 -33.32
N GLU A 19 2.79 9.77 -34.09
CA GLU A 19 2.53 8.38 -33.68
C GLU A 19 3.48 7.93 -32.57
N THR A 20 4.79 8.15 -32.74
CA THR A 20 5.81 7.82 -31.73
C THR A 20 5.58 8.59 -30.43
N ARG A 21 5.09 9.85 -30.49
CA ARG A 21 4.70 10.61 -29.28
C ARG A 21 3.54 9.98 -28.54
N ARG A 22 2.52 9.47 -29.24
CA ARG A 22 1.38 8.79 -28.62
C ARG A 22 1.82 7.48 -27.94
N GLU A 23 2.67 6.71 -28.61
CA GLU A 23 3.20 5.46 -28.08
C GLU A 23 4.10 5.69 -26.85
N LEU A 24 5.03 6.64 -26.92
CA LEU A 24 5.86 7.05 -25.78
C LEU A 24 5.02 7.51 -24.59
N LYS A 25 3.98 8.33 -24.82
CA LYS A 25 3.07 8.74 -23.74
C LYS A 25 2.39 7.54 -23.08
N LYS A 26 1.86 6.59 -23.86
CA LYS A 26 1.26 5.35 -23.32
C LYS A 26 2.29 4.57 -22.49
N TYR A 27 3.49 4.38 -23.02
CA TYR A 27 4.56 3.65 -22.33
C TYR A 27 4.99 4.34 -21.02
N LEU A 28 5.13 5.67 -21.03
CA LEU A 28 5.46 6.45 -19.83
C LEU A 28 4.38 6.33 -18.74
N VAL A 29 3.11 6.40 -19.12
CA VAL A 29 1.99 6.19 -18.19
C VAL A 29 2.03 4.78 -17.59
N GLN A 30 2.22 3.75 -18.43
CA GLN A 30 2.34 2.38 -17.94
C GLN A 30 3.53 2.19 -16.99
N LYS A 31 4.68 2.82 -17.28
CA LYS A 31 5.87 2.77 -16.43
C LYS A 31 5.63 3.48 -15.09
N ASP A 32 4.91 4.60 -15.08
CA ASP A 32 4.55 5.33 -13.87
C ASP A 32 3.59 4.51 -13.00
N LEU A 33 2.56 3.91 -13.60
CA LEU A 33 1.63 3.02 -12.89
C LEU A 33 2.35 1.82 -12.27
N LYS A 34 3.23 1.14 -13.03
CA LYS A 34 4.03 0.03 -12.50
C LYS A 34 4.93 0.47 -11.34
N SER A 35 5.55 1.65 -11.46
CA SER A 35 6.38 2.23 -10.39
C SER A 35 5.55 2.53 -9.14
N LYS A 36 4.36 3.12 -9.30
CA LYS A 36 3.42 3.39 -8.20
C LYS A 36 2.97 2.12 -7.50
N HIS A 37 2.53 1.11 -8.25
CA HIS A 37 2.13 -0.19 -7.72
C HIS A 37 3.28 -0.88 -6.97
N SER A 38 4.50 -0.82 -7.52
CA SER A 38 5.70 -1.34 -6.85
C SER A 38 5.96 -0.65 -5.51
N LEU A 39 5.80 0.68 -5.46
CA LEU A 39 5.96 1.45 -4.23
C LEU A 39 4.91 1.10 -3.17
N ILE A 40 3.65 0.96 -3.59
CA ILE A 40 2.55 0.52 -2.71
C ILE A 40 2.80 -0.89 -2.16
N LYS A 41 3.28 -1.80 -3.02
CA LYS A 41 3.61 -3.17 -2.60
C LYS A 41 4.77 -3.19 -1.61
N SER A 42 5.80 -2.37 -1.82
CA SER A 42 7.05 -2.39 -1.04
C SER A 42 7.00 -1.60 0.26
N ASN A 43 6.22 -0.52 0.34
CA ASN A 43 6.17 0.37 1.51
C ASN A 43 4.74 0.50 2.07
N PHE A 44 4.61 0.21 3.37
CA PHE A 44 3.32 0.22 4.07
C PHE A 44 2.64 1.59 4.07
N MET A 45 3.37 2.70 4.27
CA MET A 45 2.75 4.03 4.30
C MET A 45 2.17 4.42 2.94
N HIS A 46 2.85 4.06 1.85
CA HIS A 46 2.32 4.29 0.51
C HIS A 46 1.05 3.47 0.25
N PHE A 47 0.96 2.27 0.80
CA PHE A 47 -0.28 1.50 0.81
C PHE A 47 -1.39 2.18 1.61
N VAL A 48 -1.12 2.64 2.84
CA VAL A 48 -2.11 3.35 3.65
C VAL A 48 -2.66 4.57 2.91
N LYS A 49 -1.79 5.42 2.33
CA LYS A 49 -2.22 6.60 1.58
C LYS A 49 -3.00 6.29 0.30
N HIS A 50 -2.75 5.13 -0.32
CA HIS A 50 -3.51 4.69 -1.48
C HIS A 50 -4.91 4.20 -1.08
N MET A 51 -5.00 3.47 0.03
CA MET A 51 -6.27 2.93 0.53
C MET A 51 -7.11 3.94 1.32
N TRP A 52 -6.47 4.96 1.90
CA TRP A 52 -7.10 6.02 2.66
C TRP A 52 -6.49 7.37 2.24
N PRO A 53 -6.99 7.96 1.13
CA PRO A 53 -6.45 9.20 0.58
C PRO A 53 -6.50 10.40 1.55
N ASP A 54 -7.55 10.47 2.37
CA ASP A 54 -7.74 11.55 3.37
C ASP A 54 -6.90 11.36 4.64
N PHE A 55 -6.08 10.31 4.71
CA PHE A 55 -5.26 10.04 5.88
C PHE A 55 -4.16 11.10 6.06
N ILE A 56 -4.17 11.78 7.20
CA ILE A 56 -3.14 12.74 7.57
C ILE A 56 -2.00 12.01 8.28
N GLU A 57 -0.84 12.00 7.64
CA GLU A 57 0.37 11.37 8.17
C GLU A 57 1.00 12.23 9.28
N GLY A 58 1.43 11.57 10.34
CA GLY A 58 2.17 12.17 11.46
C GLY A 58 3.52 11.47 11.64
N GLU A 59 4.41 12.04 12.44
CA GLU A 59 5.76 11.50 12.64
C GLU A 59 5.75 10.08 13.20
N HIS A 60 4.90 9.83 14.21
CA HIS A 60 4.73 8.50 14.79
C HIS A 60 4.25 7.46 13.77
N HIS A 61 3.43 7.85 12.79
CA HIS A 61 2.98 6.96 11.72
C HIS A 61 4.14 6.51 10.82
N LYS A 62 5.13 7.37 10.56
CA LYS A 62 6.36 7.01 9.82
C LYS A 62 7.15 5.94 10.55
N ILE A 63 7.32 6.10 11.86
CA ILE A 63 8.05 5.16 12.70
C ILE A 63 7.37 3.79 12.68
N ILE A 64 6.05 3.74 12.89
CA ILE A 64 5.28 2.48 12.83
C ILE A 64 5.42 1.82 11.46
N SER A 65 5.23 2.60 10.38
CA SER A 65 5.34 2.11 9.01
C SER A 65 6.72 1.51 8.73
N GLU A 66 7.79 2.15 9.19
CA GLU A 66 9.14 1.61 9.05
C GLU A 66 9.30 0.28 9.79
N LYS A 67 8.78 0.16 11.03
CA LYS A 67 8.80 -1.11 11.76
C LYS A 67 7.98 -2.19 11.06
N PHE A 68 6.83 -1.86 10.46
CA PHE A 68 6.04 -2.80 9.66
C PHE A 68 6.75 -3.24 8.37
N ASN A 69 7.45 -2.33 7.69
CA ASN A 69 8.28 -2.66 6.54
C ASN A 69 9.39 -3.64 6.94
N ASN A 70 10.04 -3.40 8.08
CA ASN A 70 11.04 -4.30 8.66
C ASN A 70 10.47 -5.67 9.06
N LEU A 71 9.20 -5.70 9.50
CA LEU A 71 8.49 -6.95 9.81
C LEU A 71 8.21 -7.75 8.54
N LYS A 72 7.72 -7.10 7.48
CA LYS A 72 7.46 -7.74 6.18
C LYS A 72 8.73 -8.33 5.56
N SER A 73 9.84 -7.58 5.61
CA SER A 73 11.13 -8.01 5.07
C SER A 73 11.79 -9.11 5.91
N GLY A 74 11.32 -9.33 7.15
CA GLY A 74 11.88 -10.31 8.08
C GLY A 74 13.09 -9.80 8.85
N LYS A 75 13.47 -8.52 8.69
CA LYS A 75 14.54 -7.87 9.47
C LYS A 75 14.21 -7.88 10.97
N ILE A 76 12.93 -7.73 11.30
CA ILE A 76 12.42 -8.00 12.65
C ILE A 76 11.37 -9.11 12.58
N LYS A 77 11.31 -9.95 13.59
CA LYS A 77 10.33 -11.06 13.69
C LYS A 77 9.24 -10.79 14.73
N ARG A 78 9.51 -9.91 15.69
CA ARG A 78 8.61 -9.58 16.80
C ARG A 78 8.58 -8.06 16.95
N LEU A 79 7.39 -7.51 17.12
CA LEU A 79 7.16 -6.08 17.28
C LEU A 79 6.07 -5.87 18.33
N ILE A 80 6.35 -5.02 19.31
CA ILE A 80 5.38 -4.52 20.29
C ILE A 80 5.23 -3.02 20.03
N VAL A 81 3.98 -2.55 19.91
CA VAL A 81 3.67 -1.14 19.66
C VAL A 81 2.90 -0.58 20.85
N ASN A 82 3.56 0.26 21.65
CA ASN A 82 2.98 0.92 22.81
C ASN A 82 2.67 2.38 22.46
N MET A 83 1.38 2.71 22.31
CA MET A 83 0.93 4.05 21.96
C MET A 83 -0.41 4.37 22.62
N PRO A 84 -0.71 5.66 22.87
CA PRO A 84 -1.98 6.08 23.45
C PRO A 84 -3.19 5.77 22.55
N PRO A 85 -4.43 5.78 23.09
CA PRO A 85 -5.64 5.62 22.29
C PRO A 85 -5.77 6.75 21.25
N ARG A 86 -6.52 6.49 20.17
CA ARG A 86 -6.77 7.44 19.06
C ARG A 86 -5.55 7.83 18.21
N HIS A 87 -4.50 7.01 18.20
CA HIS A 87 -3.30 7.21 17.37
C HIS A 87 -3.19 6.20 16.22
N THR A 88 -4.33 5.76 15.69
CA THR A 88 -4.44 4.87 14.51
C THR A 88 -3.76 3.50 14.64
N LYS A 89 -3.17 3.17 15.80
CA LYS A 89 -2.38 1.94 16.01
C LYS A 89 -3.19 0.68 15.72
N SER A 90 -4.47 0.67 16.08
CA SER A 90 -5.33 -0.51 15.99
C SER A 90 -5.81 -0.69 14.56
N GLU A 91 -6.10 0.39 13.86
CA GLU A 91 -6.44 0.38 12.44
C GLU A 91 -5.26 -0.15 11.60
N PHE A 92 -4.07 0.38 11.87
CA PHE A 92 -2.82 0.00 11.20
C PHE A 92 -2.49 -1.48 11.41
N ALA A 93 -2.47 -1.94 12.66
CA ALA A 93 -2.06 -3.31 12.98
C ALA A 93 -3.14 -4.37 12.71
N SER A 94 -4.43 -4.03 12.85
CA SER A 94 -5.49 -5.05 12.90
C SER A 94 -6.14 -5.35 11.55
N PHE A 95 -6.11 -4.42 10.57
CA PHE A 95 -6.69 -4.69 9.26
C PHE A 95 -5.85 -4.19 8.07
N LEU A 96 -5.21 -3.01 8.17
CA LEU A 96 -4.38 -2.49 7.07
C LEU A 96 -3.12 -3.35 6.86
N LEU A 97 -2.38 -3.65 7.93
CA LEU A 97 -1.18 -4.48 7.85
C LEU A 97 -1.48 -5.89 7.35
N PRO A 98 -2.47 -6.63 7.89
CA PRO A 98 -2.86 -7.93 7.36
C PRO A 98 -3.22 -7.90 5.87
N ALA A 99 -4.06 -6.95 5.45
CA ALA A 99 -4.46 -6.81 4.05
C ALA A 99 -3.27 -6.53 3.14
N TRP A 100 -2.34 -5.67 3.55
CA TRP A 100 -1.13 -5.39 2.79
C TRP A 100 -0.22 -6.62 2.68
N MET A 101 -0.05 -7.38 3.77
CA MET A 101 0.79 -8.57 3.77
C MET A 101 0.20 -9.69 2.91
N ILE A 102 -1.12 -9.91 2.97
CA ILE A 102 -1.83 -10.89 2.14
C ILE A 102 -1.76 -10.50 0.66
N GLY A 103 -1.94 -9.22 0.33
CA GLY A 103 -1.83 -8.74 -1.05
C GLY A 103 -0.47 -9.04 -1.67
N ASN A 104 0.60 -8.93 -0.88
CA ASN A 104 1.95 -9.29 -1.30
C ASN A 104 2.22 -10.80 -1.26
N ARG A 105 1.64 -11.53 -0.30
CA ARG A 105 1.84 -12.97 -0.10
C ARG A 105 0.49 -13.65 0.18
N PRO A 106 -0.26 -14.06 -0.87
CA PRO A 106 -1.61 -14.62 -0.72
C PRO A 106 -1.69 -15.88 0.14
N LYS A 107 -0.58 -16.65 0.23
CA LYS A 107 -0.48 -17.88 1.03
C LYS A 107 -0.16 -17.62 2.51
N LEU A 108 0.01 -16.37 2.93
CA LEU A 108 0.37 -16.03 4.30
C LEU A 108 -0.81 -16.29 5.24
N LYS A 109 -0.56 -17.02 6.33
CA LYS A 109 -1.55 -17.26 7.39
C LYS A 109 -1.39 -16.20 8.47
N ILE A 110 -2.47 -15.47 8.77
CA ILE A 110 -2.50 -14.41 9.78
C ILE A 110 -3.56 -14.76 10.82
N ILE A 111 -3.20 -14.68 12.10
CA ILE A 111 -4.12 -14.82 13.23
C ILE A 111 -4.20 -13.47 13.93
N GLN A 112 -5.42 -13.01 14.18
CA GLN A 112 -5.69 -11.80 14.94
C GLN A 112 -6.47 -12.20 16.20
N ALA A 113 -5.97 -11.78 17.36
CA ALA A 113 -6.61 -11.99 18.66
C ALA A 113 -6.94 -10.65 19.32
N THR A 114 -8.11 -10.55 19.93
CA THR A 114 -8.57 -9.39 20.72
C THR A 114 -9.27 -9.88 21.98
N HIS A 115 -9.48 -8.97 22.94
CA HIS A 115 -10.19 -9.25 24.18
C HIS A 115 -11.62 -9.78 23.97
N THR A 116 -12.34 -9.27 22.97
CA THR A 116 -13.71 -9.71 22.67
C THR A 116 -13.81 -10.32 21.27
N ALA A 117 -14.72 -11.29 21.12
CA ALA A 117 -15.02 -11.93 19.84
C ALA A 117 -15.62 -10.93 18.83
N GLU A 118 -16.50 -10.03 19.29
CA GLU A 118 -17.11 -9.02 18.43
C GLU A 118 -16.05 -8.12 17.78
N LEU A 119 -15.04 -7.69 18.54
CA LEU A 119 -13.98 -6.83 18.03
C LEU A 119 -13.11 -7.57 17.00
N ALA A 120 -12.82 -8.86 17.23
CA ALA A 120 -12.10 -9.69 16.27
C ALA A 120 -12.88 -9.81 14.94
N VAL A 121 -14.18 -10.12 15.03
CA VAL A 121 -15.05 -10.22 13.85
C VAL A 121 -15.11 -8.89 13.11
N ARG A 122 -15.19 -7.76 13.83
CA ARG A 122 -15.22 -6.42 13.23
C ARG A 122 -13.95 -6.12 12.44
N PHE A 123 -12.76 -6.42 12.99
CA PHE A 123 -11.51 -6.21 12.26
C PHE A 123 -11.35 -7.15 11.07
N GLY A 124 -11.74 -8.42 11.22
CA GLY A 124 -11.76 -9.38 10.10
C GLY A 124 -12.65 -8.90 8.95
N ARG A 125 -13.88 -8.43 9.26
CA ARG A 125 -14.78 -7.85 8.25
C ARG A 125 -14.19 -6.61 7.59
N LYS A 126 -13.59 -5.70 8.36
CA LYS A 126 -12.90 -4.52 7.80
C LYS A 126 -11.76 -4.89 6.85
N ALA A 127 -10.93 -5.87 7.22
CA ALA A 127 -9.85 -6.35 6.37
C ALA A 127 -10.40 -6.95 5.07
N LYS A 128 -11.45 -7.78 5.16
CA LYS A 128 -12.13 -8.35 3.99
C LYS A 128 -12.69 -7.26 3.07
N HIS A 129 -13.47 -6.33 3.61
CA HIS A 129 -14.06 -5.23 2.82
C HIS A 129 -12.98 -4.38 2.14
N LEU A 130 -11.87 -4.11 2.82
CA LEU A 130 -10.72 -3.41 2.24
C LEU A 130 -10.13 -4.19 1.05
N MET A 131 -9.98 -5.50 1.17
CA MET A 131 -9.44 -6.36 0.11
C MET A 131 -10.42 -6.54 -1.06
N ASP A 132 -11.72 -6.39 -0.80
CA ASP A 132 -12.77 -6.44 -1.82
C ASP A 132 -12.91 -5.13 -2.62
N SER A 133 -12.28 -4.04 -2.18
CA SER A 133 -12.36 -2.73 -2.85
C SER A 133 -11.63 -2.72 -4.21
N GLU A 134 -12.08 -1.85 -5.11
CA GLU A 134 -11.48 -1.71 -6.45
C GLU A 134 -10.05 -1.17 -6.37
N GLU A 135 -9.79 -0.23 -5.46
CA GLU A 135 -8.48 0.38 -5.24
C GLU A 135 -7.45 -0.63 -4.75
N TYR A 136 -7.90 -1.59 -3.94
CA TYR A 136 -7.04 -2.69 -3.49
C TYR A 136 -6.74 -3.65 -4.65
N LYS A 137 -7.77 -4.04 -5.41
CA LYS A 137 -7.67 -4.97 -6.55
C LYS A 137 -6.84 -4.41 -7.71
N ASP A 138 -6.84 -3.09 -7.90
CA ASP A 138 -5.96 -2.41 -8.86
C ASP A 138 -4.48 -2.71 -8.59
N VAL A 139 -4.09 -2.76 -7.31
CA VAL A 139 -2.70 -2.99 -6.91
C VAL A 139 -2.40 -4.48 -6.74
N PHE A 140 -3.31 -5.21 -6.08
CA PHE A 140 -3.12 -6.60 -5.71
C PHE A 140 -4.12 -7.48 -6.48
N PRO A 141 -3.65 -8.30 -7.45
CA PRO A 141 -4.51 -9.19 -8.23
C PRO A 141 -4.99 -10.42 -7.42
N THR A 142 -4.97 -10.34 -6.09
CA THR A 142 -5.23 -11.46 -5.18
C THR A 142 -6.73 -11.67 -5.01
N ARG A 143 -7.21 -12.89 -5.26
CA ARG A 143 -8.56 -13.33 -4.88
C ARG A 143 -8.44 -14.14 -3.59
N LEU A 144 -9.09 -13.69 -2.53
CA LEU A 144 -9.35 -14.55 -1.37
C LEU A 144 -10.38 -15.57 -1.83
N GLN A 145 -10.00 -16.86 -1.81
CA GLN A 145 -10.93 -17.97 -2.00
C GLN A 145 -11.75 -18.18 -0.72
#